data_AF-A0A973MQ82-F1
#
_entry.id   AF-A0A973MQ82-F1
#
_cell.length_a   1.000
_cell.length_b   1.000
_cell.length_c   1.000
_cell.angle_alpha   90.00
_cell.angle_beta   90.00
_cell.angle_gamma   90.00
#
_symmetry.space_group_name_H-M   'P 1'
#
loop_
_entity.id
_entity.type
_entity.pdbx_description
1 polymer ?
#
loop_
_entity_poly.entity_id
_entity_poly.type
_entity_poly.pdbx_seq_one_letter_code
_entity_poly.pdbx_strand_id
1 'polypeptide(L)' 'CTHVGCPISLYEQQTHHVLCPCHQSTFDLSDGARVIFGPAGHALPQLRIGVNDEGYLEALGDFEEPVGPAFWERG' A
#
# COMPACT_ATOMS: atom_id res chain seq x y z
N CYS A 1 0.47 -6.90 0.17
CA CYS A 1 -0.31 -6.73 1.42
C CYS A 1 0.62 -6.84 2.61
N THR A 2 0.47 -5.97 3.61
CA THR A 2 1.33 -5.90 4.81
C THR A 2 1.01 -6.95 5.87
N HIS A 3 -0.02 -7.76 5.66
CA HIS A 3 -0.28 -8.94 6.47
C HIS A 3 0.71 -10.07 6.13
N VAL A 4 0.43 -10.85 5.07
CA VAL A 4 1.25 -12.03 4.66
C VAL A 4 1.62 -11.99 3.17
N GLY A 5 1.69 -10.80 2.59
CA GLY A 5 2.38 -10.61 1.31
C GLY A 5 1.53 -10.79 0.05
N CYS A 6 0.26 -11.21 0.17
CA CYS A 6 -0.63 -11.30 -1.00
C CYS A 6 -0.68 -10.00 -1.82
N PRO A 7 -0.70 -10.08 -3.16
CA PRO A 7 -1.02 -8.94 -4.00
C PRO A 7 -2.39 -8.37 -3.64
N ILE A 8 -2.48 -7.05 -3.51
CA ILE A 8 -3.76 -6.35 -3.33
C ILE A 8 -4.24 -5.97 -4.72
N SER A 9 -5.37 -6.56 -5.16
CA SER A 9 -5.85 -6.44 -6.54
C SER A 9 -7.29 -5.97 -6.66
N LEU A 10 -8.01 -5.80 -5.54
CA LEU A 10 -9.38 -5.29 -5.54
C LEU A 10 -9.37 -3.83 -5.11
N TYR A 11 -9.97 -2.97 -5.92
CA TYR A 11 -10.11 -1.54 -5.67
C TYR A 11 -11.59 -1.16 -5.73
N GLU A 12 -12.09 -0.54 -4.67
CA GLU A 12 -13.43 0.02 -4.58
C GLU A 12 -13.37 1.50 -4.99
N GLN A 13 -13.94 1.82 -6.15
CA GLN A 13 -13.77 3.14 -6.78
C GLN A 13 -14.43 4.28 -6.02
N GLN A 14 -15.54 4.02 -5.30
CA GLN A 14 -16.32 5.08 -4.64
C GLN A 14 -15.69 5.56 -3.33
N THR A 15 -15.05 4.65 -2.61
CA THR A 15 -14.48 4.91 -1.27
C THR A 15 -12.96 5.08 -1.32
N HIS A 16 -12.33 4.75 -2.45
CA HIS A 16 -10.88 4.68 -2.61
C HIS A 16 -10.21 3.62 -1.71
N HIS A 17 -10.96 2.61 -1.30
CA HIS A 17 -10.40 1.49 -0.55
C HIS A 17 -9.78 0.45 -1.48
N VAL A 18 -8.69 -0.16 -1.03
CA VAL A 18 -8.16 -1.39 -1.62
C VAL A 18 -8.29 -2.55 -0.66
N LEU A 19 -8.67 -3.70 -1.21
CA LEU A 19 -8.96 -4.91 -0.44
C LEU A 19 -7.99 -6.02 -0.83
N CYS A 20 -7.34 -6.60 0.18
CA CYS A 20 -6.55 -7.81 0.00
C CYS A 20 -7.49 -9.02 -0.13
N PRO A 21 -7.55 -9.73 -1.27
CA PRO A 21 -8.52 -10.80 -1.47
C PRO A 21 -8.29 -12.02 -0.56
N CYS A 22 -7.06 -12.22 -0.07
CA CYS A 22 -6.73 -13.39 0.74
C CYS A 22 -7.38 -13.38 2.13
N HIS A 23 -7.33 -12.25 2.84
CA HIS A 23 -7.74 -12.15 4.25
C HIS A 23 -8.50 -10.85 4.54
N GLN A 24 -8.96 -10.18 3.49
CA GLN A 24 -9.87 -9.04 3.56
C GLN A 24 -9.33 -7.82 4.33
N SER A 25 -8.01 -7.69 4.49
CA SER A 25 -7.42 -6.43 4.94
C SER A 25 -7.81 -5.31 3.97
N THR A 26 -8.36 -4.22 4.52
CA THR A 26 -8.79 -3.04 3.76
C THR A 26 -7.93 -1.86 4.14
N PHE A 27 -7.48 -1.13 3.12
CA PHE A 27 -6.63 0.05 3.27
C PHE A 27 -7.30 1.25 2.63
N ASP A 28 -7.29 2.40 3.29
CA ASP A 28 -7.82 3.66 2.78
C ASP A 28 -6.74 4.43 2.03
N LEU A 29 -6.80 4.45 0.69
CA LEU A 29 -5.78 5.13 -0.13
C LEU A 29 -5.84 6.66 -0.02
N SER A 30 -6.96 7.23 0.43
CA SER A 30 -7.10 8.68 0.62
C SER A 30 -6.42 9.16 1.90
N ASP A 31 -6.17 8.23 2.83
CA ASP A 31 -5.57 8.48 4.14
C ASP A 31 -4.33 7.60 4.34
N GLY A 32 -3.32 7.81 3.50
CA GLY A 32 -2.00 7.21 3.71
C GLY A 32 -1.97 5.68 3.55
N ALA A 33 -2.96 5.06 2.91
CA ALA A 33 -3.16 3.62 2.91
C ALA A 33 -3.26 3.02 4.33
N ARG A 34 -3.83 3.77 5.29
CA ARG A 34 -4.09 3.31 6.65
C ARG A 34 -4.95 2.06 6.63
N VAL A 35 -4.63 1.09 7.49
CA VAL A 35 -5.46 -0.11 7.68
C VAL A 35 -6.76 0.30 8.36
N ILE A 36 -7.89 0.00 7.73
CA ILE A 36 -9.22 0.31 8.28
C ILE A 36 -10.00 -0.96 8.67
N PHE A 37 -9.59 -2.12 8.17
CA PHE A 37 -10.19 -3.41 8.50
C PHE A 37 -9.22 -4.57 8.23
N GLY A 38 -9.47 -5.72 8.87
CA GLY A 38 -8.75 -6.98 8.67
C GLY A 38 -7.38 -7.06 9.36
N PRO A 39 -6.61 -8.13 9.12
CA PRO A 39 -5.45 -8.50 9.95
C PRO A 39 -4.13 -7.81 9.59
N ALA A 40 -4.14 -6.79 8.72
CA ALA A 40 -2.88 -6.11 8.35
C ALA A 40 -2.35 -5.27 9.51
N GLY A 41 -1.05 -5.37 9.80
CA GLY A 41 -0.47 -4.73 10.98
C GLY A 41 -0.03 -3.27 10.78
N HIS A 42 0.08 -2.80 9.53
CA HIS A 42 0.54 -1.45 9.21
C HIS A 42 0.09 -1.01 7.81
N ALA A 43 0.18 0.30 7.54
CA ALA A 43 -0.16 0.91 6.27
C ALA A 43 0.75 0.42 5.13
N LEU A 44 0.27 0.56 3.88
CA LEU A 44 1.09 0.29 2.71
C LEU A 44 2.16 1.38 2.55
N PRO A 45 3.46 1.02 2.37
CA PRO A 45 4.48 1.98 2.01
C PRO A 45 4.12 2.71 0.71
N GLN A 46 4.36 4.01 0.66
CA GLN A 46 4.04 4.84 -0.52
C GLN A 46 5.27 5.04 -1.40
N LEU A 47 5.09 4.85 -2.70
CA LEU A 47 6.08 5.23 -3.70
C LEU A 47 5.78 6.66 -4.14
N ARG A 48 6.74 7.57 -3.96
CA ARG A 48 6.61 8.94 -4.47
C ARG A 48 6.77 8.94 -5.98
N ILE A 49 5.79 9.50 -6.69
CA ILE A 49 5.75 9.57 -8.14
C ILE A 49 5.80 11.04 -8.58
N GLY A 50 6.61 11.33 -9.59
CA GLY A 50 6.68 12.60 -10.30
C GLY A 50 6.39 12.44 -11.80
N VAL A 51 6.54 13.53 -12.53
CA VAL A 51 6.49 13.56 -14.00
C VAL A 51 7.81 14.15 -14.47
N ASN A 52 8.52 13.44 -15.34
CA ASN A 52 9.80 13.89 -15.88
C ASN A 52 9.61 14.94 -17.01
N ASP A 53 10.73 15.48 -17.51
CA ASP A 53 10.71 16.52 -18.56
C ASP A 53 10.09 16.05 -19.89
N GLU A 54 9.99 14.74 -20.11
CA GLU A 54 9.36 14.12 -21.28
C GLU A 54 7.85 13.83 -21.08
N GLY A 55 7.32 14.08 -19.87
CA GLY A 55 5.91 13.85 -19.54
C GLY A 55 5.57 12.44 -19.05
N TYR A 56 6.57 11.60 -18.75
CA TYR A 56 6.36 10.23 -18.23
C TYR A 56 6.37 10.20 -16.70
N LEU A 57 5.65 9.24 -16.12
CA LEU A 57 5.69 8.98 -14.68
C LEU A 57 7.06 8.41 -14.29
N GLU A 58 7.65 8.95 -13.23
CA GLU A 58 8.92 8.46 -12.66
C GLU A 58 8.82 8.29 -11.14
N ALA A 59 9.58 7.34 -10.60
CA ALA A 59 9.74 7.22 -9.15
C ALA A 59 10.76 8.25 -8.67
N LEU A 60 10.41 9.02 -7.63
CA LEU A 60 11.29 10.03 -7.04
C LEU A 60 12.31 9.45 -6.04
N GLY A 61 12.32 8.13 -5.88
CA GLY A 61 13.15 7.40 -4.93
C GLY A 61 12.55 6.05 -4.60
N ASP A 62 13.20 5.33 -3.67
CA ASP A 62 12.67 4.09 -3.12
C ASP A 62 11.59 4.37 -2.04
N PHE A 63 10.95 3.31 -1.55
CA PHE A 63 10.05 3.38 -0.41
C PHE A 63 10.80 3.78 0.87
N GLU A 64 10.17 4.61 1.70
CA GLU A 64 10.73 5.00 3.00
C GLU A 64 10.63 3.87 4.05
N GLU A 65 9.76 2.89 3.81
CA GLU A 65 9.61 1.69 4.64
C GLU A 65 9.67 0.41 3.80
N PRO A 66 10.14 -0.72 4.36
CA PRO A 66 10.15 -2.00 3.66
C PRO A 66 8.76 -2.44 3.18
N VAL A 67 8.71 -2.87 1.93
CA VAL A 67 7.50 -3.41 1.29
C VAL A 67 7.23 -4.85 1.75
N GLY A 68 5.96 -5.15 2.00
CA GLY A 68 5.50 -6.52 2.31
C GLY A 68 5.11 -6.71 3.77
N PRO A 69 5.05 -7.97 4.24
CA PRO A 69 4.75 -8.33 5.63
C PRO A 69 5.66 -7.69 6.67
N ALA A 70 5.19 -7.63 7.91
CA ALA A 70 6.05 -7.37 9.05
C ALA A 70 7.10 -8.49 9.24
N PHE A 71 8.23 -8.11 9.82
CA PHE A 71 9.33 -8.97 10.21
C PHE A 71 9.82 -8.56 11.61
N TRP A 72 10.67 -9.38 12.21
CA TRP A 72 11.03 -9.27 13.63
C TRP A 72 11.65 -7.91 14.01
N GLU A 73 12.47 -7.33 13.14
CA GLU A 73 13.18 -6.06 13.35
C GLU A 73 12.43 -4.82 12.83
N ARG A 74 11.15 -4.95 12.43
CA ARG A 74 10.36 -3.80 11.94
C ARG A 74 9.96 -2.82 13.06
N GLY A 75 9.93 -3.30 14.31
CA GLY A 75 9.53 -2.51 15.49
C GLY A 75 10.67 -1.70 16.07
#